data_AF-A0A2S9XKS6-F1
#
_entry.id   AF-A0A2S9XKS6-F1
#
_cell.length_a   1.000
_cell.length_b   1.000
_cell.length_c   1.000
_cell.angle_alpha   90.00
_cell.angle_beta   90.00
_cell.angle_gamma   90.00
#
_symmetry.space_group_name_H-M   'P 1'
#
loop_
_entity.id
_entity.type
_entity.pdbx_description
1 polymer ?
#
loop_
_entity_poly.entity_id
_entity_poly.type
_entity_poly.pdbx_seq_one_letter_code
_entity_poly.pdbx_strand_id
1 'polypeptide(L)'
;MSWAVTATGGAAVPIYLGYRWWRRHQREQELARELDEANSDVLQIPEHLSPALAALARETHRLRLELETPVRRVRAPLISETPWARRQRCDEYDSALYEVRRAIWDWLRTLRRLEPKDQLLLGELGLSVAPFRRVLFGCDRTTDVWEQVVFAQAPDLDLIWAELRRAILELRRFERALLSASIDPYR
;
A
#
# COMPACT_ATOMS: atom_id res chain seq x y z
N MET A 1 49.97 -20.96 -35.17
CA MET A 1 49.71 -19.88 -34.18
C MET A 1 48.21 -19.82 -33.96
N SER A 2 47.77 -20.24 -32.78
CA SER A 2 46.37 -20.39 -32.38
C SER A 2 45.86 -19.08 -31.79
N TRP A 3 44.78 -18.52 -32.35
CA TRP A 3 44.03 -17.43 -31.73
C TRP A 3 42.84 -18.03 -30.99
N ALA A 4 43.02 -18.27 -29.69
CA ALA A 4 41.96 -18.68 -28.78
C ALA A 4 41.91 -17.69 -27.62
N VAL A 5 41.05 -16.67 -27.74
CA VAL A 5 40.68 -15.68 -26.71
C VAL A 5 39.31 -15.17 -27.18
N THR A 6 38.16 -15.21 -26.50
CA THR A 6 37.75 -15.51 -25.13
C THR A 6 36.22 -15.67 -25.17
N ALA A 7 35.71 -16.88 -24.92
CA ALA A 7 34.27 -17.13 -24.79
C ALA A 7 33.93 -17.38 -23.31
N THR A 8 34.05 -16.37 -22.47
CA THR A 8 33.75 -16.48 -21.01
C THR A 8 32.85 -15.37 -20.48
N GLY A 9 32.24 -14.55 -21.34
CA GLY A 9 31.28 -13.51 -20.94
C GLY A 9 29.80 -13.84 -21.20
N GLY A 10 29.50 -14.77 -22.10
CA GLY A 10 28.13 -14.95 -22.63
C GLY A 10 27.15 -15.70 -21.72
N ALA A 11 27.63 -16.63 -20.89
CA ALA A 11 26.76 -17.49 -20.06
C ALA A 11 26.38 -16.86 -18.70
N ALA A 12 27.17 -15.92 -18.19
CA ALA A 12 26.91 -15.29 -16.89
C ALA A 12 25.72 -14.31 -16.93
N VAL A 13 25.54 -13.62 -18.06
CA VAL A 13 24.46 -12.64 -18.26
C VAL A 13 23.06 -13.28 -18.22
N PRO A 14 22.74 -14.37 -18.95
CA PRO A 14 21.43 -15.00 -18.91
C PRO A 14 21.12 -15.65 -17.55
N ILE A 15 22.13 -16.21 -16.86
CA ILE A 15 21.96 -16.76 -15.50
C ILE A 15 21.66 -15.65 -14.49
N TYR A 16 22.37 -14.53 -14.56
CA TYR A 16 22.14 -13.37 -13.69
C TYR A 16 20.78 -12.71 -13.94
N LEU A 17 20.38 -12.57 -15.22
CA LEU A 17 19.05 -12.07 -15.59
C LEU A 17 17.95 -13.03 -15.12
N GLY A 18 18.13 -14.34 -15.30
CA GLY A 18 17.22 -15.37 -14.81
C GLY A 18 17.09 -15.36 -13.28
N TYR A 19 18.19 -15.25 -12.55
CA TYR A 19 18.19 -15.13 -11.09
C TYR A 19 17.50 -13.85 -10.60
N ARG A 20 17.76 -12.69 -11.24
CA ARG A 20 17.08 -11.43 -10.91
C ARG A 20 15.58 -11.50 -11.19
N TRP A 21 15.20 -12.07 -12.33
CA TRP A 21 13.80 -12.27 -12.70
C TRP A 21 13.10 -13.22 -11.72
N TRP A 22 13.73 -14.35 -11.38
CA TRP A 22 13.20 -15.33 -10.43
C TRP A 22 13.03 -14.75 -9.03
N ARG A 23 14.05 -14.06 -8.50
CA ARG A 23 13.98 -13.41 -7.19
C ARG A 23 12.92 -12.31 -7.15
N ARG A 24 12.70 -11.61 -8.26
CA ARG A 24 11.62 -10.63 -8.41
C ARG A 24 10.25 -11.30 -8.41
N HIS A 25 10.10 -12.37 -9.18
CA HIS A 25 8.85 -13.10 -9.28
C HIS A 25 8.47 -13.75 -7.95
N GLN A 26 9.44 -14.28 -7.20
CA GLN A 26 9.20 -14.76 -5.84
C GLN A 26 8.71 -13.66 -4.91
N ARG A 27 9.33 -12.47 -4.95
CA ARG A 27 8.83 -11.31 -4.19
C ARG A 27 7.40 -10.99 -4.61
N GLU A 28 7.11 -10.85 -5.90
CA GLU A 28 5.75 -10.59 -6.41
C GLU A 28 4.71 -11.60 -5.92
N GLN A 29 5.07 -12.90 -5.89
CA GLN A 29 4.20 -13.95 -5.37
C GLN A 29 4.03 -13.89 -3.84
N GLU A 30 5.10 -13.63 -3.09
CA GLU A 30 5.02 -13.44 -1.62
C GLU A 30 4.05 -12.30 -1.28
N LEU A 31 4.03 -11.24 -2.08
CA LEU A 31 3.21 -10.07 -1.81
C LEU A 31 1.77 -10.25 -2.22
N ALA A 32 1.54 -10.93 -3.35
CA ALA A 32 0.20 -11.35 -3.72
C ALA A 32 -0.39 -12.21 -2.59
N ARG A 33 0.39 -13.16 -2.06
CA ARG A 33 -0.01 -13.96 -0.89
C ARG A 33 -0.24 -13.11 0.36
N GLU A 34 0.65 -12.19 0.69
CA GLU A 34 0.48 -11.32 1.86
C GLU A 34 -0.76 -10.42 1.75
N LEU A 35 -1.05 -9.89 0.55
CA LEU A 35 -2.25 -9.09 0.30
C LEU A 35 -3.51 -9.96 0.36
N ASP A 36 -3.47 -11.16 -0.23
CA ASP A 36 -4.56 -12.12 -0.18
C ASP A 36 -4.82 -12.58 1.27
N GLU A 37 -3.78 -12.87 2.06
CA GLU A 37 -3.87 -13.23 3.50
C GLU A 37 -4.30 -12.05 4.38
N ALA A 38 -3.93 -10.82 4.00
CA ALA A 38 -4.47 -9.65 4.65
C ALA A 38 -5.97 -9.60 4.37
N ASN A 39 -6.40 -9.73 3.13
CA ASN A 39 -7.77 -9.50 2.67
C ASN A 39 -8.71 -10.72 2.83
N SER A 40 -8.20 -11.89 3.23
CA SER A 40 -9.00 -13.11 3.41
C SER A 40 -9.95 -13.08 4.61
N ASP A 41 -9.76 -12.15 5.55
CA ASP A 41 -10.59 -12.05 6.75
C ASP A 41 -12.03 -11.65 6.38
N VAL A 42 -13.00 -12.51 6.65
CA VAL A 42 -14.43 -12.20 6.46
C VAL A 42 -14.87 -11.20 7.52
N LEU A 43 -15.41 -10.05 7.09
CA LEU A 43 -15.97 -9.06 8.00
C LEU A 43 -17.23 -9.61 8.67
N GLN A 44 -17.14 -9.86 9.98
CA GLN A 44 -18.28 -10.19 10.83
C GLN A 44 -18.48 -9.03 11.80
N ILE A 45 -19.60 -8.33 11.68
CA ILE A 45 -19.91 -7.16 12.52
C ILE A 45 -20.70 -7.63 13.73
N PRO A 46 -20.19 -7.44 14.96
CA PRO A 46 -20.94 -7.75 16.16
C PRO A 46 -22.23 -6.92 16.27
N GLU A 47 -23.29 -7.54 16.77
CA GLU A 47 -24.60 -6.90 16.97
C GLU A 47 -24.57 -5.76 17.99
N HIS A 48 -23.58 -5.78 18.90
CA HIS A 48 -23.43 -4.79 19.96
C HIS A 48 -22.74 -3.49 19.52
N LEU A 49 -22.24 -3.40 18.29
CA LEU A 49 -21.62 -2.17 17.79
C LEU A 49 -22.67 -1.11 17.45
N SER A 50 -22.35 0.17 17.75
CA SER A 50 -23.18 1.28 17.31
C SER A 50 -23.28 1.30 15.77
N PRO A 51 -24.39 1.78 15.19
CA PRO A 51 -24.54 1.84 13.74
C PRO A 51 -23.41 2.63 13.04
N ALA A 52 -22.88 3.66 13.71
CA ALA A 52 -21.76 4.47 13.24
C ALA A 52 -20.44 3.68 13.22
N LEU A 53 -20.12 2.95 14.30
CA LEU A 53 -18.93 2.11 14.37
C LEU A 53 -19.03 0.90 13.42
N ALA A 54 -20.21 0.32 13.26
CA ALA A 54 -20.47 -0.72 12.27
C ALA A 54 -20.26 -0.21 10.83
N ALA A 55 -20.68 1.03 10.53
CA ALA A 55 -20.42 1.66 9.24
C ALA A 55 -18.92 1.89 9.04
N LEU A 56 -18.22 2.37 10.06
CA LEU A 56 -16.78 2.55 10.03
C LEU A 56 -16.00 1.24 9.83
N ALA A 57 -16.45 0.14 10.45
CA ALA A 57 -15.88 -1.19 10.23
C ALA A 57 -15.97 -1.60 8.75
N ARG A 58 -17.16 -1.41 8.15
CA ARG A 58 -17.41 -1.69 6.73
C ARG A 58 -16.56 -0.82 5.82
N GLU A 59 -16.46 0.47 6.10
CA GLU A 59 -15.64 1.40 5.34
C GLU A 59 -14.15 1.04 5.44
N THR A 60 -13.68 0.66 6.62
CA THR A 60 -12.29 0.25 6.85
C THR A 60 -11.96 -1.03 6.07
N HIS A 61 -12.86 -2.02 6.12
CA HIS A 61 -12.75 -3.26 5.36
C HIS A 61 -12.72 -2.98 3.85
N ARG A 62 -13.66 -2.15 3.38
CA ARG A 62 -13.75 -1.74 1.97
C ARG A 62 -12.48 -1.02 1.51
N LEU A 63 -11.96 -0.08 2.30
CA LEU A 63 -10.72 0.62 1.99
C LEU A 63 -9.56 -0.36 1.80
N ARG A 64 -9.46 -1.37 2.67
CA ARG A 64 -8.44 -2.40 2.59
C ARG A 64 -8.44 -3.16 1.25
N LEU A 65 -9.64 -3.50 0.76
CA LEU A 65 -9.83 -4.12 -0.55
C LEU A 65 -9.54 -3.13 -1.69
N GLU A 66 -10.01 -1.88 -1.57
CA GLU A 66 -9.80 -0.85 -2.59
C GLU A 66 -8.33 -0.51 -2.79
N LEU A 67 -7.53 -0.52 -1.72
CA LEU A 67 -6.09 -0.25 -1.77
C LEU A 67 -5.29 -1.33 -2.49
N GLU A 68 -5.82 -2.54 -2.65
CA GLU A 68 -5.11 -3.65 -3.30
C GLU A 68 -4.80 -3.37 -4.78
N THR A 69 -5.76 -2.81 -5.51
CA THR A 69 -5.63 -2.52 -6.95
C THR A 69 -4.57 -1.45 -7.25
N PRO A 70 -4.57 -0.25 -6.62
CA PRO A 70 -3.53 0.73 -6.83
C PRO A 70 -2.15 0.23 -6.35
N VAL A 71 -2.10 -0.55 -5.26
CA VAL A 71 -0.87 -1.22 -4.80
C VAL A 71 -0.27 -2.14 -5.87
N ARG A 72 -1.10 -2.98 -6.49
CA ARG A 72 -0.65 -3.88 -7.58
C ARG A 72 -0.16 -3.07 -8.78
N ARG A 73 -0.79 -1.93 -9.09
CA ARG A 73 -0.37 -1.03 -10.18
C ARG A 73 0.98 -0.35 -9.92
N VAL A 74 1.24 0.12 -8.70
CA VAL A 74 2.55 0.71 -8.33
C VAL A 74 3.70 -0.27 -8.56
N ARG A 75 3.45 -1.58 -8.46
CA ARG A 75 4.49 -2.62 -8.52
C ARG A 75 4.59 -3.40 -9.85
N ALA A 76 3.58 -3.33 -10.71
CA ALA A 76 3.46 -4.17 -11.90
C ALA A 76 4.77 -4.24 -12.74
N PRO A 77 5.31 -5.44 -13.02
CA PRO A 77 6.61 -5.60 -13.68
C PRO A 77 6.62 -5.14 -15.13
N LEU A 78 7.65 -4.38 -15.49
CA LEU A 78 7.98 -4.08 -16.88
C LEU A 78 8.86 -5.20 -17.42
N ILE A 79 8.35 -5.88 -18.43
CA ILE A 79 9.20 -6.58 -19.41
C ILE A 79 9.94 -5.46 -20.15
N SER A 80 11.22 -5.24 -19.82
CA SER A 80 12.23 -4.47 -20.58
C SER A 80 12.36 -2.94 -20.48
N GLU A 81 11.65 -2.20 -19.61
CA GLU A 81 11.66 -0.73 -19.70
C GLU A 81 12.34 0.01 -18.54
N THR A 82 13.61 0.36 -18.74
CA THR A 82 14.25 1.60 -18.25
C THR A 82 13.84 2.80 -19.13
N PRO A 83 13.88 4.09 -18.72
CA PRO A 83 13.89 4.71 -17.38
C PRO A 83 12.55 5.45 -17.11
N TRP A 84 12.40 6.11 -15.96
CA TRP A 84 11.32 7.07 -15.63
C TRP A 84 11.20 8.28 -16.58
N ALA A 85 11.90 8.26 -17.71
CA ALA A 85 11.77 9.20 -18.81
C ALA A 85 10.47 9.03 -19.62
N ARG A 86 9.76 7.89 -19.47
CA ARG A 86 8.44 7.73 -20.09
C ARG A 86 7.37 8.36 -19.21
N ARG A 87 6.88 9.55 -19.60
CA ARG A 87 5.85 10.33 -18.91
C ARG A 87 4.67 9.50 -18.42
N GLN A 88 4.20 8.56 -19.24
CA GLN A 88 3.08 7.67 -18.91
C GLN A 88 3.28 6.89 -17.60
N ARG A 89 4.49 6.43 -17.26
CA ARG A 89 4.71 5.66 -16.02
C ARG A 89 4.77 6.54 -14.78
N CYS A 90 5.27 7.76 -14.92
CA CYS A 90 5.15 8.78 -13.88
C CYS A 90 3.67 9.11 -13.64
N ASP A 91 2.88 9.25 -14.70
CA ASP A 91 1.44 9.53 -14.61
C ASP A 91 0.67 8.35 -13.98
N GLU A 92 0.99 7.10 -14.35
CA GLU A 92 0.41 5.88 -13.74
C GLU A 92 0.78 5.76 -12.25
N TYR A 93 2.01 6.10 -11.90
CA TYR A 93 2.47 6.11 -10.52
C TYR A 93 1.76 7.20 -9.70
N ASP A 94 1.78 8.45 -10.19
CA ASP A 94 1.18 9.60 -9.52
C ASP A 94 -0.34 9.41 -9.38
N SER A 95 -1.01 8.83 -10.39
CA SER A 95 -2.44 8.51 -10.32
C SER A 95 -2.74 7.40 -9.30
N ALA A 96 -1.97 6.31 -9.28
CA ALA A 96 -2.15 5.26 -8.29
C ALA A 96 -1.95 5.79 -6.85
N LEU A 97 -0.93 6.61 -6.62
CA LEU A 97 -0.67 7.22 -5.33
C LEU A 97 -1.77 8.22 -4.94
N TYR A 98 -2.26 9.02 -5.89
CA TYR A 98 -3.38 9.93 -5.67
C TYR A 98 -4.66 9.17 -5.27
N GLU A 99 -4.97 8.06 -5.94
CA GLU A 99 -6.12 7.21 -5.59
C GLU A 99 -6.01 6.66 -4.17
N VAL A 100 -4.83 6.16 -3.77
CA VAL A 100 -4.58 5.71 -2.39
C VAL A 100 -4.80 6.83 -1.38
N ARG A 101 -4.20 8.00 -1.62
CA ARG A 101 -4.30 9.15 -0.71
C ARG A 101 -5.74 9.60 -0.57
N ARG A 102 -6.47 9.69 -1.68
CA ARG A 102 -7.87 10.06 -1.71
C ARG A 102 -8.71 9.08 -0.88
N ALA A 103 -8.54 7.78 -1.09
CA ALA A 103 -9.28 6.76 -0.36
C ALA A 103 -9.01 6.83 1.16
N ILE A 104 -7.75 7.05 1.56
CA ILE A 104 -7.39 7.27 2.98
C ILE A 104 -8.02 8.56 3.50
N TRP A 105 -8.01 9.65 2.74
CA TRP A 105 -8.62 10.93 3.13
C TRP A 105 -10.14 10.83 3.33
N ASP A 106 -10.82 10.14 2.42
CA ASP A 106 -12.26 9.92 2.50
C ASP A 106 -12.62 9.10 3.76
N TRP A 107 -11.83 8.09 4.10
CA TRP A 107 -11.95 7.34 5.35
C TRP A 107 -11.63 8.18 6.60
N LEU A 108 -10.56 8.98 6.59
CA LEU A 108 -10.28 9.87 7.74
C LEU A 108 -11.39 10.91 7.95
N ARG A 109 -12.07 11.32 6.89
CA ARG A 109 -13.23 12.19 6.99
C ARG A 109 -14.40 11.50 7.69
N THR A 110 -14.56 10.19 7.54
CA THR A 110 -15.62 9.44 8.23
C THR A 110 -15.32 9.33 9.72
N LEU A 111 -14.06 9.08 10.09
CA LEU A 111 -13.62 9.17 11.49
C LEU A 111 -13.93 10.52 12.15
N ARG A 112 -13.66 11.62 11.44
CA ARG A 112 -13.90 12.98 11.96
C ARG A 112 -15.38 13.32 12.15
N ARG A 113 -16.28 12.56 11.52
CA ARG A 113 -17.74 12.75 11.61
C ARG A 113 -18.40 11.93 12.72
N LEU A 114 -17.64 11.05 13.38
CA LEU A 114 -18.15 10.25 14.49
C LEU A 114 -18.53 11.13 15.68
N GLU A 115 -19.46 10.63 16.48
CA GLU A 115 -19.83 11.30 17.73
C GLU A 115 -18.67 11.33 18.73
N PRO A 116 -18.62 12.29 19.67
CA PRO A 116 -17.54 12.39 20.65
C PRO A 116 -17.32 11.11 21.47
N LYS A 117 -18.41 10.38 21.79
CA LYS A 117 -18.35 9.11 22.51
C LYS A 117 -17.56 8.05 21.71
N ASP A 118 -17.86 7.93 20.42
CA ASP A 118 -17.18 7.00 19.53
C ASP A 118 -15.71 7.41 19.30
N GLN A 119 -15.43 8.71 19.22
CA GLN A 119 -14.05 9.21 19.14
C GLN A 119 -13.23 8.89 20.40
N LEU A 120 -13.83 9.00 21.59
CA LEU A 120 -13.20 8.61 22.85
C LEU A 120 -12.89 7.11 22.86
N LEU A 121 -13.85 6.27 22.46
CA LEU A 121 -13.66 4.83 22.36
C LEU A 121 -12.49 4.47 21.42
N LEU A 122 -12.41 5.13 20.25
CA LEU A 122 -11.28 4.93 19.32
C LEU A 122 -9.94 5.32 19.96
N GLY A 123 -9.93 6.38 20.76
CA GLY A 123 -8.76 6.80 21.55
C GLY A 123 -8.36 5.76 22.60
N GLU A 124 -9.32 5.19 23.32
CA GLU A 124 -9.10 4.13 24.32
C GLU A 124 -8.55 2.84 23.69
N LEU A 125 -8.98 2.53 22.47
CA LEU A 125 -8.44 1.42 21.67
C LEU A 125 -7.02 1.68 21.15
N GLY A 126 -6.45 2.86 21.42
CA GLY A 126 -5.11 3.26 20.98
C GLY A 126 -4.99 3.45 19.47
N LEU A 127 -6.11 3.72 18.78
CA LEU A 127 -6.15 3.86 17.34
C LEU A 127 -5.67 5.26 16.93
N SER A 128 -4.66 5.30 16.05
CA SER A 128 -4.01 6.53 15.63
C SER A 128 -3.96 6.64 14.12
N VAL A 129 -4.06 7.89 13.63
CA VAL A 129 -3.89 8.24 12.22
C VAL A 129 -2.40 8.40 11.85
N ALA A 130 -1.50 8.48 12.84
CA ALA A 130 -0.07 8.69 12.61
C ALA A 130 0.59 7.73 11.60
N PRO A 131 0.25 6.42 11.54
CA PRO A 131 0.85 5.49 10.60
C PRO A 131 0.60 5.84 9.12
N PHE A 132 -0.48 6.56 8.81
CA PHE A 132 -0.83 6.91 7.43
C PHE A 132 -0.04 8.11 6.90
N ARG A 133 0.63 8.88 7.78
CA ARG A 133 1.28 10.16 7.43
C ARG A 133 2.29 10.04 6.29
N ARG A 134 3.08 8.95 6.27
CA ARG A 134 4.08 8.75 5.22
C ARG A 134 3.48 8.41 3.86
N VAL A 135 2.41 7.63 3.82
CA VAL A 135 1.67 7.36 2.56
C VAL A 135 1.06 8.66 2.01
N LEU A 136 0.59 9.53 2.90
CA LEU A 136 -0.08 10.78 2.55
C LEU A 136 0.86 11.88 2.06
N PHE A 137 2.07 11.98 2.62
CA PHE A 137 2.95 13.13 2.40
C PHE A 137 4.43 12.79 2.11
N GLY A 138 4.83 11.52 2.19
CA GLY A 138 6.24 11.12 2.15
C GLY A 138 6.62 10.22 0.97
N CYS A 139 5.67 9.90 0.10
CA CYS A 139 5.86 8.98 -1.03
C CYS A 139 5.93 9.70 -2.39
N ASP A 140 6.05 11.03 -2.41
CA ASP A 140 6.16 11.77 -3.66
C ASP A 140 7.52 11.54 -4.33
N ARG A 141 7.52 11.50 -5.66
CA ARG A 141 8.75 11.36 -6.46
C ARG A 141 9.65 12.61 -6.43
N THR A 142 9.04 13.77 -6.19
CA THR A 142 9.71 15.08 -6.13
C THR A 142 9.24 15.84 -4.90
N THR A 143 10.13 16.63 -4.30
CA THR A 143 9.80 17.51 -3.17
C THR A 143 8.88 18.65 -3.61
N ASP A 144 8.96 19.05 -4.88
CA ASP A 144 8.06 20.01 -5.51
C ASP A 144 7.18 19.29 -6.55
N VAL A 145 5.87 19.35 -6.34
CA VAL A 145 4.85 18.71 -7.20
C VAL A 145 4.64 19.52 -8.49
N TRP A 146 5.05 20.79 -8.51
CA TRP A 146 4.91 21.71 -9.64
C TRP A 146 6.18 21.83 -10.48
N GLU A 147 7.29 21.25 -10.03
CA GLU A 147 8.55 21.27 -10.75
C GLU A 147 8.45 20.40 -12.02
N GLN A 148 8.48 21.06 -13.18
CA GLN A 148 8.49 20.38 -14.48
C GLN A 148 9.90 19.85 -14.77
N VAL A 149 10.25 18.73 -14.14
CA VAL A 149 11.54 18.08 -14.38
C VAL A 149 11.48 17.28 -15.67
N VAL A 150 12.39 17.56 -16.61
CA VAL A 150 12.52 16.85 -17.90
C VAL A 150 12.83 15.36 -17.70
N PHE A 151 13.52 15.02 -16.61
CA PHE A 151 13.80 13.65 -16.17
C PHE A 151 13.48 13.50 -14.69
N ALA A 152 12.26 13.07 -14.36
CA ALA A 152 11.89 12.78 -12.98
C ALA A 152 12.75 11.63 -12.42
N GLN A 153 13.19 11.77 -11.17
CA GLN A 153 13.86 10.67 -10.47
C GLN A 153 12.90 9.49 -10.30
N ALA A 154 13.49 8.29 -10.33
CA ALA A 154 12.78 7.07 -9.97
C ALA A 154 12.27 7.14 -8.52
N PRO A 155 10.97 6.99 -8.24
CA PRO A 155 10.50 6.77 -6.88
C PRO A 155 11.08 5.47 -6.32
N ASP A 156 11.33 5.47 -5.01
CA ASP A 156 11.75 4.29 -4.26
C ASP A 156 10.55 3.35 -4.03
N LEU A 157 10.34 2.46 -5.01
CA LEU A 157 9.24 1.50 -5.00
C LEU A 157 9.24 0.59 -3.76
N ASP A 158 10.41 0.29 -3.18
CA ASP A 158 10.51 -0.56 -2.00
C ASP A 158 10.05 0.20 -0.75
N LEU A 159 10.42 1.47 -0.61
CA LEU A 159 9.94 2.35 0.47
C LEU A 159 8.42 2.56 0.39
N ILE A 160 7.90 2.89 -0.79
CA ILE A 160 6.47 3.13 -0.98
C ILE A 160 5.68 1.86 -0.67
N TRP A 161 6.19 0.71 -1.15
CA TRP A 161 5.60 -0.56 -0.82
C TRP A 161 5.57 -0.81 0.70
N ALA A 162 6.67 -0.57 1.39
CA ALA A 162 6.72 -0.75 2.85
C ALA A 162 5.68 0.13 3.57
N GLU A 163 5.49 1.37 3.13
CA GLU A 163 4.52 2.29 3.72
C GLU A 163 3.06 1.91 3.37
N LEU A 164 2.78 1.48 2.13
CA LEU A 164 1.46 0.97 1.74
C LEU A 164 1.10 -0.31 2.49
N ARG A 165 2.04 -1.24 2.61
CA ARG A 165 1.89 -2.46 3.41
C ARG A 165 1.60 -2.13 4.86
N ARG A 166 2.34 -1.17 5.44
CA ARG A 166 2.09 -0.68 6.79
C ARG A 166 0.69 -0.12 6.93
N ALA A 167 0.23 0.71 5.99
CA ALA A 167 -1.14 1.25 6.02
C ALA A 167 -2.20 0.14 5.99
N ILE A 168 -2.06 -0.88 5.14
CA ILE A 168 -2.99 -2.02 5.07
C ILE A 168 -3.02 -2.80 6.39
N LEU A 169 -1.86 -3.06 7.00
CA LEU A 169 -1.77 -3.74 8.29
C LEU A 169 -2.39 -2.92 9.42
N GLU A 170 -2.21 -1.60 9.42
CA GLU A 170 -2.82 -0.71 10.40
C GLU A 170 -4.34 -0.63 10.23
N LEU A 171 -4.86 -0.64 8.99
CA LEU A 171 -6.30 -0.77 8.74
C LEU A 171 -6.86 -2.10 9.25
N ARG A 172 -6.13 -3.21 9.06
CA ARG A 172 -6.51 -4.53 9.60
C ARG A 172 -6.51 -4.52 11.13
N ARG A 173 -5.51 -3.89 11.74
CA ARG A 173 -5.43 -3.71 13.20
C ARG A 173 -6.59 -2.86 13.70
N PHE A 174 -6.93 -1.79 13.00
CA PHE A 174 -8.06 -0.92 13.29
C PHE A 174 -9.38 -1.69 13.26
N GLU A 175 -9.61 -2.43 12.18
CA GLU A 175 -10.78 -3.31 12.00
C GLU A 175 -10.88 -4.29 13.17
N ARG A 176 -9.81 -5.03 13.48
CA ARG A 176 -9.81 -6.00 14.59
C ARG A 176 -10.05 -5.38 15.95
N ALA A 177 -9.41 -4.25 16.24
CA ALA A 177 -9.58 -3.55 17.52
C ALA A 177 -11.04 -3.11 17.70
N LEU A 178 -11.65 -2.57 16.64
CA LEU A 178 -13.03 -2.14 16.65
C LEU A 178 -14.01 -3.31 16.78
N LEU A 179 -13.78 -4.43 16.09
CA LEU A 179 -14.61 -5.64 16.22
C LEU A 179 -14.46 -6.32 17.59
N SER A 180 -13.28 -6.20 18.22
CA SER A 180 -13.03 -6.74 19.57
C SER A 180 -13.52 -5.85 20.71
N ALA A 181 -13.93 -4.61 20.42
CA ALA A 181 -14.40 -3.68 21.43
C ALA A 181 -15.73 -4.19 22.00
N SER A 182 -15.74 -4.62 23.27
CA SER A 182 -16.98 -4.83 23.99
C SER A 182 -17.50 -3.46 24.44
N ILE A 183 -18.69 -3.07 23.98
CA ILE A 183 -19.39 -1.94 24.58
C ILE A 183 -19.90 -2.44 25.93
N ASP A 184 -19.18 -2.14 27.00
CA ASP A 184 -19.65 -2.42 28.36
C ASP A 184 -20.86 -1.51 28.62
N PRO A 185 -22.09 -2.03 28.82
CA PRO A 185 -23.28 -1.22 28.97
C PRO A 185 -23.33 -0.44 30.30
N TYR A 186 -22.34 -0.63 31.18
CA TYR A 186 -22.29 -0.04 32.52
C TYR A 186 -21.15 0.97 32.74
N ARG A 187 -20.45 1.40 31.68
CA ARG A 187 -19.42 2.46 31.75
C ARG A 187 -19.88 3.77 31.11
#